data_AF-A0A958GS10-F1
#
_entry.id   AF-A0A958GS10-F1
#
_cell.length_a   1.000
_cell.length_b   1.000
_cell.length_c   1.000
_cell.angle_alpha   90.00
_cell.angle_beta   90.00
_cell.angle_gamma   90.00
#
_symmetry.space_group_name_H-M   'P 1'
#
loop_
_entity.id
_entity.type
_entity.pdbx_description
1 polymer ?
#
loop_
_entity_poly.entity_id
_entity_poly.type
_entity_poly.pdbx_seq_one_letter_code
_entity_poly.pdbx_strand_id
1 'polypeptide(L)'
;MSSVEKLPRRIVVTEVLESRYGPGLRPTSWDDRRAGVDRVRTRKGEELSLFSQGGQSSPAPGWELLLTKQADSGVEWTLYGIGSL
;
A
#
# COMPACT_ATOMS: atom_id res chain seq x y z
N MET A 1 15.39 -16.23 -7.27
CA MET A 1 16.11 -14.94 -7.09
C MET A 1 15.07 -13.85 -7.22
N SER A 2 14.71 -13.21 -6.10
CA SER A 2 13.62 -12.24 -6.03
C SER A 2 13.99 -10.99 -6.80
N SER A 3 13.28 -10.71 -7.89
CA SER A 3 13.43 -9.49 -8.68
C SER A 3 12.99 -8.31 -7.81
N VAL A 4 13.93 -7.68 -7.11
CA VAL A 4 13.71 -6.34 -6.58
C VAL A 4 13.61 -5.43 -7.81
N GLU A 5 12.40 -5.25 -8.35
CA GLU A 5 12.17 -4.26 -9.41
C GLU A 5 12.68 -2.88 -8.91
N LYS A 6 13.44 -2.18 -9.76
CA LYS A 6 13.99 -0.86 -9.43
C LYS A 6 12.87 0.13 -9.10
N LEU A 7 13.08 0.90 -8.03
CA LEU A 7 12.22 2.03 -7.65
C LEU A 7 12.75 3.32 -8.33
N PRO A 8 11.88 4.32 -8.62
CA PRO A 8 10.45 4.29 -8.38
C PRO A 8 9.69 3.46 -9.44
N ARG A 9 8.58 2.83 -9.06
CA ARG A 9 7.73 2.08 -9.99
C ARG A 9 6.24 2.20 -9.68
N ARG A 10 5.41 2.16 -10.71
CA ARG A 10 3.95 2.17 -10.58
C ARG A 10 3.40 0.75 -10.48
N ILE A 11 2.48 0.52 -9.54
CA ILE A 11 1.71 -0.71 -9.39
C ILE A 11 0.21 -0.41 -9.41
N VAL A 12 -0.61 -1.45 -9.62
CA VAL A 12 -2.07 -1.41 -9.42
C VAL A 12 -2.39 -2.42 -8.33
N VAL A 13 -3.09 -1.99 -7.28
CA VAL A 13 -3.57 -2.87 -6.20
C VAL A 13 -4.81 -3.61 -6.67
N THR A 14 -4.82 -4.94 -6.56
CA THR A 14 -6.00 -5.77 -6.84
C THR A 14 -6.68 -6.27 -5.58
N GLU A 15 -5.94 -6.42 -4.48
CA GLU A 15 -6.45 -6.95 -3.22
C GLU A 15 -5.66 -6.38 -2.03
N VAL A 16 -6.34 -6.12 -0.91
CA VAL A 16 -5.70 -5.84 0.38
C VAL A 16 -5.78 -7.11 1.22
N LEU A 17 -4.65 -7.78 1.37
CA LEU A 17 -4.51 -9.05 2.08
C LEU A 17 -4.51 -8.86 3.60
N GLU A 18 -3.88 -7.77 4.05
CA GLU A 18 -3.81 -7.38 5.46
C GLU A 18 -3.79 -5.86 5.55
N SER A 19 -4.50 -5.31 6.53
CA SER A 19 -4.52 -3.87 6.80
C SER A 19 -3.86 -3.60 8.16
N ARG A 20 -3.19 -2.46 8.28
CA ARG A 20 -2.62 -1.98 9.55
C ARG A 20 -3.68 -1.74 10.64
N TYR A 21 -4.95 -1.66 10.24
CA TYR A 21 -6.11 -1.68 11.12
C TYR A 21 -6.79 -3.04 11.04
N GLY A 22 -7.21 -3.57 12.19
CA GLY A 22 -8.05 -4.76 12.23
C GLY A 22 -9.41 -4.54 11.54
N PRO A 23 -10.15 -5.61 11.22
CA PRO A 23 -11.44 -5.51 10.55
C PRO A 23 -12.40 -4.57 11.28
N GLY A 24 -12.91 -3.55 10.58
CA GLY A 24 -13.82 -2.55 11.15
C GLY A 24 -13.18 -1.52 12.08
N LEU A 25 -11.86 -1.59 12.32
CA LEU A 25 -11.15 -0.72 13.26
C LEU A 25 -10.42 0.45 12.59
N ARG A 26 -10.68 0.72 11.30
CA ARG A 26 -10.09 1.87 10.62
C ARG A 26 -10.72 3.15 11.17
N PRO A 27 -9.92 4.08 11.75
CA PRO A 27 -10.45 5.33 12.27
C PRO A 27 -11.11 6.17 11.17
N THR A 28 -12.21 6.82 11.51
CA THR A 28 -12.91 7.77 10.63
C THR A 28 -12.20 9.12 10.62
N SER A 29 -11.69 9.56 11.76
CA SER A 29 -10.81 10.72 11.88
C SER A 29 -9.48 10.49 11.16
N TRP A 30 -8.94 11.54 10.54
CA TRP A 30 -7.60 11.51 9.94
C TRP A 30 -6.50 11.57 11.01
N ASP A 31 -6.75 12.28 12.11
CA ASP A 31 -5.76 12.49 13.18
C ASP A 31 -5.48 11.20 13.98
N ASP A 32 -6.46 10.29 14.04
CA ASP A 32 -6.31 9.00 14.72
C ASP A 32 -5.59 7.95 13.86
N ARG A 33 -5.28 8.28 12.60
CA ARG A 33 -4.63 7.33 11.69
C ARG A 33 -3.16 7.20 12.02
N ARG A 34 -2.81 6.07 12.61
CA ARG A 34 -1.41 5.66 12.82
C ARG A 34 -0.71 5.17 11.55
N ALA A 35 0.61 5.30 11.52
CA ALA A 35 1.46 4.62 10.55
C ALA A 35 1.42 3.10 10.74
N GLY A 36 1.74 2.34 9.69
CA GLY A 36 1.77 0.89 9.76
C GLY A 36 1.90 0.23 8.40
N VAL A 37 1.84 -1.10 8.40
CA VAL A 37 2.03 -1.92 7.19
C VAL A 37 0.69 -2.45 6.71
N ASP A 38 0.42 -2.28 5.42
CA ASP A 38 -0.67 -2.93 4.70
C ASP A 38 -0.06 -3.94 3.72
N ARG A 39 -0.55 -5.18 3.69
CA ARG A 39 -0.14 -6.17 2.67
C ARG A 39 -1.14 -6.17 1.53
N VAL A 40 -0.64 -6.08 0.31
CA VAL A 40 -1.47 -6.03 -0.89
C VAL A 40 -1.02 -7.04 -1.94
N ARG A 41 -1.93 -7.40 -2.82
CA ARG A 41 -1.63 -8.09 -4.08
C ARG A 41 -1.70 -7.10 -5.25
N THR A 42 -0.73 -7.17 -6.15
CA THR A 42 -0.69 -6.33 -7.36
C THR A 42 -1.33 -7.04 -8.56
N ARG A 43 -1.65 -6.28 -9.61
CA ARG A 43 -2.11 -6.82 -10.90
C ARG A 43 -1.11 -7.79 -11.57
N LYS A 44 0.18 -7.70 -11.22
CA LYS A 44 1.22 -8.65 -11.67
C LYS A 44 1.27 -9.93 -10.83
N GLY A 45 0.41 -10.06 -9.80
CA GLY A 45 0.40 -11.19 -8.86
C GLY A 45 1.43 -11.08 -7.73
N GLU A 46 2.08 -9.93 -7.56
CA GLU A 46 3.07 -9.73 -6.50
C GLU A 46 2.38 -9.46 -5.17
N GLU A 47 2.92 -10.00 -4.06
CA GLU A 47 2.53 -9.58 -2.71
C GLU A 47 3.53 -8.58 -2.17
N LEU A 48 3.06 -7.41 -1.74
CA LEU A 48 3.90 -6.33 -1.25
C LEU A 48 3.44 -5.88 0.14
N SER A 49 4.41 -5.67 1.02
CA SER A 49 4.22 -4.94 2.28
C SER A 49 4.43 -3.46 2.02
N LEU A 50 3.36 -2.68 2.15
CA LEU A 50 3.35 -1.24 1.94
C LEU A 50 3.42 -0.52 3.29
N PHE A 51 4.40 0.35 3.46
CA PHE A 51 4.48 1.19 4.65
C PHE A 51 3.68 2.47 4.43
N SER A 52 2.55 2.55 5.10
CA SER A 52 1.63 3.69 5.04
C SER A 52 1.89 4.63 6.22
N GLN A 53 2.13 5.91 5.95
CA GLN A 53 2.40 6.92 6.97
C GLN A 53 1.15 7.26 7.80
N GLY A 54 1.35 7.91 8.95
CA GLY A 54 0.25 8.51 9.72
C GLY A 54 -0.51 9.53 8.88
N GLY A 55 -1.84 9.58 9.01
CA GLY A 55 -2.68 10.44 8.18
C GLY A 55 -2.81 10.02 6.70
N GLN A 56 -2.14 8.96 6.23
CA GLN A 56 -2.37 8.40 4.89
C GLN A 56 -3.63 7.51 4.91
N SER A 57 -4.35 7.42 3.79
CA SER A 57 -5.38 6.39 3.63
C SER A 57 -4.76 5.01 3.42
N SER A 58 -5.41 3.96 3.93
CA SER A 58 -5.07 2.58 3.56
C SER A 58 -5.24 2.38 2.05
N PRO A 59 -4.35 1.59 1.41
CA PRO A 59 -4.52 1.23 0.01
C PRO A 59 -5.84 0.49 -0.22
N ALA A 60 -6.36 0.56 -1.44
CA ALA A 60 -7.59 -0.13 -1.81
C ALA A 60 -7.49 -0.73 -3.23
N PRO A 61 -8.28 -1.76 -3.55
CA PRO A 61 -8.37 -2.28 -4.92
C PRO A 61 -8.67 -1.18 -5.95
N GLY A 62 -7.98 -1.22 -7.08
CA GLY A 62 -8.05 -0.24 -8.16
C GLY A 62 -7.08 0.93 -8.00
N TRP A 63 -6.42 1.09 -6.84
CA TRP A 63 -5.48 2.18 -6.65
C TRP A 63 -4.19 1.96 -7.44
N GLU A 64 -3.75 3.01 -8.11
CA GLU A 64 -2.43 3.10 -8.72
C GLU A 64 -1.48 3.75 -7.73
N LEU A 65 -0.43 3.02 -7.34
CA LEU A 65 0.54 3.49 -6.36
C LEU A 65 1.90 3.67 -7.02
N LEU A 66 2.57 4.77 -6.70
CA LEU A 66 3.98 4.95 -7.01
C LEU A 66 4.80 4.51 -5.80
N LEU A 67 5.51 3.40 -5.95
CA LEU A 67 6.47 2.91 -4.97
C LEU A 67 7.75 3.73 -5.11
N THR A 68 8.22 4.31 -4.01
CA THR A 68 9.31 5.31 -4.05
C THR A 68 10.60 4.80 -3.41
N LYS A 69 10.49 4.07 -2.30
CA LYS A 69 11.65 3.65 -1.50
C LYS A 69 11.39 2.34 -0.75
N GLN A 70 12.40 1.48 -0.68
CA GLN A 70 12.38 0.32 0.21
C GLN A 70 12.83 0.74 1.62
N ALA A 71 12.03 0.40 2.62
CA ALA A 71 12.37 0.53 4.04
C ALA A 71 12.28 -0.83 4.74
N ASP A 72 12.78 -0.90 5.98
CA ASP A 72 12.77 -2.12 6.80
C ASP A 72 11.36 -2.62 7.10
N SER A 73 10.40 -1.69 7.23
CA SER A 73 8.99 -1.97 7.52
C SER A 73 8.14 -2.26 6.28
N GLY A 74 8.67 -2.04 5.07
CA GLY A 74 7.91 -2.18 3.82
C GLY A 74 8.33 -1.16 2.77
N VAL A 75 7.61 -1.14 1.66
CA VAL A 75 7.84 -0.19 0.57
C VAL A 75 7.03 1.08 0.82
N GLU A 76 7.71 2.23 0.84
CA GLU A 76 7.07 3.53 0.86
C GLU A 76 6.35 3.79 -0.47
N TRP A 77 5.18 4.41 -0.39
CA TRP A 77 4.33 4.62 -1.55
C TRP A 77 3.54 5.92 -1.45
N THR A 78 3.14 6.44 -2.61
CA THR A 78 2.17 7.53 -2.72
C THR A 78 1.05 7.15 -3.68
N LEU A 79 -0.15 7.69 -3.45
CA LEU A 79 -1.27 7.51 -4.35
C LEU A 79 -0.97 8.28 -5.64
N TYR A 80 -0.89 7.56 -6.76
CA TYR A 80 -0.66 8.13 -8.08
C TYR A 80 -1.97 8.34 -8.86
N GLY A 81 -2.94 7.47 -8.66
CA GLY A 81 -4.25 7.55 -9.31
C GLY A 81 -5.20 6.47 -8.84
N ILE A 82 -6.41 6.48 -9.40
CA ILE A 82 -7.42 5.45 -9.19
C ILE A 82 -7.78 4.93 -10.58
N GLY A 83 -7.37 3.71 -10.88
CA GLY A 83 -7.65 3.03 -12.14
C GLY A 83 -8.83 2.07 -12.01
N SER A 84 -9.35 1.62 -13.15
CA SER A 84 -10.29 0.48 -13.21
C SER A 84 -9.53 -0.84 -13.03
N LEU A 85 -10.10 -1.76 -12.25
CA LEU A 85 -9.60 -3.14 -12.08
C LEU A 85 -9.72 -3.95 -13.38
#